data_AF-A0A416SZN4-F1
#
_entry.id   AF-A0A416SZN4-F1
#
_cell.length_a   1.000
_cell.length_b   1.000
_cell.length_c   1.000
_cell.angle_alpha   90.00
_cell.angle_beta   90.00
_cell.angle_gamma   90.00
#
_symmetry.space_group_name_H-M   'P 1'
#
loop_
_entity.id
_entity.type
_entity.pdbx_description
1 polymer ?
#
loop_
_entity_poly.entity_id
_entity_poly.type
_entity_poly.pdbx_seq_one_letter_code
_entity_poly.pdbx_strand_id
1 'polypeptide(L)'
;MKKVIGLFLVILISTATVFAQGGNRQGKEGDPSKRSEKMIEDLKLDDKQAAEFRKVEADFREQMKKERESVKEDREKMREKMIAMRTEKDAQIKKILTDEQYKQYQEKQKKADSSRKKGHGRK
;
A
#
# COMPACT_ATOMS: atom_id res chain seq x y z
N MET A 1 61.79 -26.83 32.42
CA MET A 1 62.05 -26.46 31.02
C MET A 1 60.96 -27.04 30.12
N LYS A 2 60.60 -26.29 29.07
CA LYS A 2 59.80 -26.61 27.87
C LYS A 2 58.41 -25.94 27.83
N LYS A 3 58.32 -25.03 26.84
CA LYS A 3 57.22 -24.17 26.42
C LYS A 3 56.33 -24.89 25.41
N VAL A 4 55.02 -24.64 25.43
CA VAL A 4 54.08 -24.60 24.27
C VAL A 4 52.73 -24.11 24.83
N ILE A 5 52.33 -22.84 24.70
CA ILE A 5 51.66 -22.26 23.52
C ILE A 5 50.73 -23.27 22.86
N GLY A 6 49.46 -23.25 23.29
CA GLY A 6 48.39 -24.07 22.75
C GLY A 6 47.11 -23.25 22.60
N LEU A 7 46.92 -22.74 21.39
CA LEU A 7 45.63 -22.58 20.72
C LEU A 7 44.64 -21.50 21.23
N PHE A 8 44.83 -20.29 20.70
CA PHE A 8 43.73 -19.48 20.15
C PHE A 8 42.80 -20.38 19.32
N LEU A 9 41.60 -20.73 19.82
CA LEU A 9 40.43 -21.16 19.01
C LEU A 9 39.23 -21.55 19.89
N VAL A 10 38.65 -20.60 20.62
CA VAL A 10 37.21 -20.65 20.93
C VAL A 10 36.60 -19.27 20.66
N ILE A 11 36.80 -18.82 19.42
CA ILE A 11 35.82 -17.97 18.75
C ILE A 11 34.63 -18.89 18.48
N LEU A 12 33.62 -18.84 19.33
CA LEU A 12 32.25 -19.24 18.98
C LEU A 12 31.27 -18.44 19.85
N ILE A 13 31.48 -17.11 19.87
CA ILE A 13 30.40 -16.16 20.09
C ILE A 13 29.48 -16.29 18.87
N SER A 14 28.59 -17.27 18.92
CA SER A 14 27.47 -17.43 18.02
C SER A 14 26.19 -17.09 18.77
N THR A 15 26.17 -15.89 19.36
CA THR A 15 24.91 -15.17 19.59
C THR A 15 24.41 -14.63 18.25
N ALA A 16 23.99 -15.54 17.39
CA ALA A 16 22.93 -15.24 16.44
C ALA A 16 21.68 -15.90 17.03
N THR A 17 21.03 -15.21 17.97
CA THR A 17 19.60 -15.43 18.14
C THR A 17 18.97 -15.12 16.79
N VAL A 18 18.66 -16.19 16.06
CA VAL A 18 17.79 -16.16 14.91
C VAL A 18 16.48 -15.57 15.42
N PHE A 19 16.29 -14.26 15.22
CA PHE A 19 14.94 -13.71 15.26
C PHE A 19 14.21 -14.34 14.09
N ALA A 20 13.51 -15.42 14.45
CA ALA A 20 12.47 -16.03 13.69
C ALA A 20 11.68 -14.93 12.98
N GLN A 21 11.55 -15.07 11.67
CA GLN A 21 10.59 -14.34 10.86
C GLN A 21 9.16 -14.77 11.21
N GLY A 22 8.85 -14.89 12.51
CA GLY A 22 7.53 -15.06 13.12
C GLY A 22 7.01 -13.70 13.54
N GLY A 23 7.00 -12.75 12.61
CA GLY A 23 6.37 -11.45 12.80
C GLY A 23 5.15 -11.43 11.91
N ASN A 24 3.99 -11.67 12.50
CA ASN A 24 2.65 -11.51 11.95
C ASN A 24 2.58 -10.30 11.00
N ARG A 25 2.92 -10.49 9.72
CA ARG A 25 2.77 -9.51 8.64
C ARG A 25 1.33 -9.54 8.12
N GLN A 26 0.39 -9.73 9.03
CA GLN A 26 -0.95 -9.21 8.85
C GLN A 26 -0.82 -7.69 9.00
N GLY A 27 -0.21 -7.06 7.98
CA GLY A 27 -0.12 -5.62 7.89
C GLY A 27 -1.55 -5.13 8.02
N LYS A 28 -1.84 -4.40 9.10
CA LYS A 28 -3.15 -3.79 9.35
C LYS A 28 -3.59 -3.19 8.03
N GLU A 29 -4.53 -3.87 7.37
CA GLU A 29 -5.11 -3.39 6.12
C GLU A 29 -5.91 -2.19 6.57
N GLY A 30 -5.26 -1.01 6.53
CA GLY A 30 -5.83 0.18 7.13
C GLY A 30 -7.18 0.42 6.51
N ASP A 31 -8.20 0.48 7.36
CA ASP A 31 -9.61 0.61 6.98
C ASP A 31 -9.75 1.55 5.77
N PRO A 32 -10.25 1.05 4.64
CA PRO A 32 -10.32 1.82 3.40
C PRO A 32 -11.17 3.08 3.57
N SER A 33 -12.16 3.08 4.48
CA SER A 33 -12.94 4.28 4.80
C SER A 33 -12.08 5.33 5.50
N LYS A 34 -11.13 4.92 6.34
CA LYS A 34 -10.18 5.88 6.96
C LYS A 34 -9.23 6.49 5.95
N ARG A 35 -9.00 5.84 4.81
CA ARG A 35 -8.16 6.40 3.73
C ARG A 35 -8.91 7.47 2.94
N SER A 36 -10.20 7.27 2.65
CA SER A 36 -11.01 8.28 1.98
C SER A 36 -11.20 9.51 2.86
N GLU A 37 -11.48 9.34 4.15
CA GLU A 37 -11.62 10.48 5.08
C GLU A 37 -10.32 11.28 5.20
N LYS A 38 -9.16 10.61 5.29
CA LYS A 38 -7.86 11.31 5.27
C LYS A 38 -7.63 12.09 3.98
N MET A 39 -8.06 11.57 2.83
CA MET A 39 -7.90 12.28 1.56
C MET A 39 -8.79 13.53 1.51
N ILE A 40 -10.02 13.43 2.00
CA ILE A 40 -10.95 14.56 2.11
C ILE A 40 -10.33 15.68 2.96
N GLU A 41 -9.78 15.34 4.12
CA GLU A 41 -9.12 16.27 5.03
C GLU A 41 -7.85 16.88 4.40
N ASP A 42 -7.01 16.03 3.82
CA ASP A 42 -5.75 16.41 3.19
C ASP A 42 -5.93 17.39 2.02
N LEU A 43 -6.97 17.19 1.21
CA LEU A 43 -7.30 18.04 0.07
C LEU A 43 -8.21 19.21 0.46
N LYS A 44 -8.65 19.25 1.73
CA LYS A 44 -9.60 20.24 2.27
C LYS A 44 -10.83 20.36 1.38
N LEU A 45 -11.42 19.23 1.03
CA LEU A 45 -12.62 19.21 0.18
C LEU A 45 -13.79 19.86 0.92
N ASP A 46 -14.60 20.63 0.20
CA ASP A 46 -15.86 21.12 0.74
C ASP A 46 -16.88 19.98 0.91
N ASP A 47 -17.99 20.25 1.58
CA ASP A 47 -18.99 19.24 1.91
C ASP A 47 -19.59 18.55 0.67
N LYS A 48 -19.75 19.28 -0.45
CA LYS A 48 -20.29 18.73 -1.70
C LYS A 48 -19.26 17.83 -2.36
N GLN A 49 -18.03 18.31 -2.50
CA GLN A 49 -16.91 17.54 -3.05
C GLN A 49 -16.63 16.28 -2.21
N ALA A 50 -16.66 16.39 -0.88
CA ALA A 50 -16.47 15.28 0.03
C ALA A 50 -17.57 14.22 -0.11
N ALA A 51 -18.83 14.63 -0.23
CA ALA A 51 -19.96 13.71 -0.45
C ALA A 51 -19.81 12.93 -1.76
N GLU A 52 -19.48 13.62 -2.86
CA GLU A 52 -19.25 12.97 -4.16
C GLU A 52 -18.01 12.06 -4.14
N PHE A 53 -16.92 12.51 -3.51
CA PHE A 53 -15.70 11.72 -3.35
C PHE A 53 -15.97 10.41 -2.59
N ARG A 54 -16.73 10.47 -1.49
CA ARG A 54 -17.13 9.27 -0.72
C ARG A 54 -17.93 8.30 -1.57
N LYS A 55 -18.84 8.81 -2.40
CA LYS A 55 -19.64 7.98 -3.30
C LYS A 55 -18.75 7.26 -4.33
N VAL A 56 -17.86 7.98 -5.00
CA VAL A 56 -16.92 7.40 -5.96
C VAL A 56 -16.03 6.33 -5.31
N GLU A 57 -15.50 6.57 -4.11
CA GLU A 57 -14.70 5.57 -3.38
C GLU A 57 -15.53 4.37 -2.89
N ALA A 58 -16.81 4.55 -2.56
CA ALA A 58 -17.71 3.45 -2.21
C ALA A 58 -18.00 2.56 -3.43
N ASP A 59 -18.40 3.17 -4.54
CA ASP A 59 -18.73 2.48 -5.79
C ASP A 59 -17.50 1.72 -6.32
N PHE A 60 -16.32 2.36 -6.32
CA PHE A 60 -15.07 1.71 -6.69
C PHE A 60 -14.75 0.50 -5.81
N ARG A 61 -14.95 0.59 -4.49
CA ARG A 61 -14.71 -0.54 -3.57
C ARG A 61 -15.65 -1.71 -3.84
N GLU A 62 -16.91 -1.43 -4.12
CA GLU A 62 -17.89 -2.45 -4.43
C GLU A 62 -17.55 -3.17 -5.74
N GLN A 63 -17.26 -2.41 -6.80
CA GLN A 63 -16.82 -2.94 -8.10
C GLN A 63 -15.56 -3.79 -7.95
N MET A 64 -14.57 -3.28 -7.23
CA MET A 64 -13.32 -3.98 -6.93
C MET A 64 -13.53 -5.30 -6.19
N LYS A 65 -14.47 -5.36 -5.25
CA LYS A 65 -14.79 -6.59 -4.53
C LYS A 65 -15.41 -7.61 -5.49
N LYS A 66 -16.41 -7.20 -6.27
CA LYS A 66 -17.08 -8.04 -7.27
C LYS A 66 -16.10 -8.59 -8.31
N GLU A 67 -15.22 -7.73 -8.83
CA GLU A 67 -14.26 -8.12 -9.88
C GLU A 67 -13.13 -8.99 -9.37
N ARG A 68 -12.72 -8.84 -8.10
CA ARG A 68 -11.76 -9.75 -7.48
C ARG A 68 -12.33 -11.14 -7.27
N GLU A 69 -13.60 -11.23 -6.92
CA GLU A 69 -14.30 -12.51 -6.76
C GLU A 69 -14.49 -13.20 -8.12
N SER A 70 -14.80 -12.44 -9.19
CA SER A 70 -15.07 -12.99 -10.53
C SER A 70 -13.80 -13.43 -11.29
N VAL A 71 -12.66 -12.80 -11.06
CA VAL A 71 -11.40 -13.06 -11.81
C VAL A 71 -10.29 -13.60 -10.90
N LYS A 72 -10.67 -14.29 -9.83
CA LYS A 72 -9.73 -14.75 -8.78
C LYS A 72 -8.57 -15.59 -9.31
N GLU A 73 -8.80 -16.39 -10.34
CA GLU A 73 -7.84 -17.34 -10.89
C GLU A 73 -6.94 -16.77 -12.00
N ASP A 74 -7.39 -15.72 -12.69
CA ASP A 74 -6.65 -15.10 -13.79
C ASP A 74 -5.99 -13.79 -13.34
N ARG A 75 -4.73 -13.90 -12.94
CA ARG A 75 -3.96 -12.76 -12.42
C ARG A 75 -3.74 -11.65 -13.45
N GLU A 76 -3.64 -11.98 -14.73
CA GLU A 76 -3.39 -10.99 -15.78
C GLU A 76 -4.65 -10.18 -16.04
N LYS A 77 -5.79 -10.86 -16.24
CA LYS A 77 -7.09 -10.19 -16.36
C LYS A 77 -7.45 -9.39 -15.12
N MET A 78 -7.12 -9.89 -13.91
CA MET A 78 -7.30 -9.12 -12.68
C MET A 78 -6.47 -7.83 -12.71
N ARG A 79 -5.21 -7.86 -13.17
CA ARG A 79 -4.37 -6.65 -13.26
C ARG A 79 -4.93 -5.65 -14.25
N GLU A 80 -5.33 -6.09 -15.44
CA GLU A 80 -5.90 -5.19 -16.46
C GLU A 80 -7.18 -4.52 -15.96
N LYS A 81 -8.12 -5.28 -15.37
CA LYS A 81 -9.34 -4.72 -14.78
C LYS A 81 -9.04 -3.74 -13.65
N MET A 82 -8.07 -4.06 -12.80
CA MET A 82 -7.64 -3.17 -11.72
C MET A 82 -7.07 -1.86 -12.24
N ILE A 83 -6.32 -1.88 -13.35
CA ILE A 83 -5.81 -0.66 -13.99
C ILE A 83 -6.98 0.13 -14.57
N ALA A 84 -7.87 -0.51 -15.31
CA ALA A 84 -9.04 0.13 -15.92
C ALA A 84 -9.93 0.82 -14.86
N MET A 85 -10.31 0.10 -13.79
CA MET A 85 -11.13 0.66 -12.71
C MET A 85 -10.44 1.84 -12.01
N ARG A 86 -9.11 1.80 -11.86
CA ARG A 86 -8.36 2.93 -11.26
C ARG A 86 -8.37 4.16 -12.16
N THR A 87 -8.19 3.97 -13.47
CA THR A 87 -8.24 5.06 -14.45
C THR A 87 -9.63 5.69 -14.50
N GLU A 88 -10.68 4.87 -14.46
CA GLU A 88 -12.06 5.36 -14.40
C GLU A 88 -12.32 6.16 -13.12
N LYS A 89 -11.90 5.63 -11.96
CA LYS A 89 -11.98 6.36 -10.69
C LYS A 89 -11.26 7.70 -10.75
N ASP A 90 -10.04 7.73 -11.28
CA ASP A 90 -9.24 8.95 -11.41
C ASP A 90 -9.95 10.00 -12.28
N ALA A 91 -10.59 9.57 -13.38
CA ALA A 91 -11.38 10.44 -14.24
C ALA A 91 -12.64 10.99 -13.54
N GLN A 92 -13.31 10.19 -12.70
CA GLN A 92 -14.44 10.66 -11.89
C GLN A 92 -13.99 11.67 -10.83
N ILE A 93 -12.92 11.36 -10.09
CA ILE A 93 -12.36 12.27 -9.08
C ILE A 93 -11.91 13.60 -9.71
N LYS A 94 -11.31 13.58 -10.90
CA LYS A 94 -10.91 14.80 -11.62
C LYS A 94 -12.08 15.76 -11.89
N LYS A 95 -13.30 15.25 -12.05
CA LYS A 95 -14.50 16.09 -12.28
C LYS A 95 -15.00 16.76 -10.99
N ILE A 96 -14.70 16.16 -9.83
CA ILE A 96 -15.15 16.63 -8.51
C ILE A 96 -14.16 17.66 -7.94
N LEU A 97 -12.87 17.44 -8.18
CA LEU A 97 -11.79 18.26 -7.64
C LEU A 97 -11.47 19.46 -8.52
N THR A 98 -11.00 20.54 -7.90
CA THR A 98 -10.34 21.62 -8.65
C THR A 98 -8.99 21.16 -9.20
N ASP A 99 -8.44 21.87 -10.18
CA ASP A 99 -7.14 21.54 -10.77
C ASP A 99 -6.01 21.49 -9.73
N GLU A 100 -6.05 22.36 -8.72
CA GLU A 100 -5.07 22.39 -7.63
C GLU A 100 -5.21 21.19 -6.70
N GLN A 101 -6.44 20.88 -6.28
CA GLN A 101 -6.74 19.70 -5.46
C GLN A 101 -6.38 18.40 -6.21
N TYR A 102 -6.66 18.34 -7.50
CA TYR A 102 -6.36 17.17 -8.33
C TYR A 102 -4.84 16.94 -8.47
N LYS A 103 -4.04 18.01 -8.59
CA LYS A 103 -2.57 17.89 -8.57
C LYS A 103 -2.06 17.33 -7.24
N GLN A 104 -2.58 17.81 -6.11
CA GLN A 104 -2.23 17.29 -4.79
C GLN A 104 -2.63 15.82 -4.63
N TYR A 105 -3.83 15.45 -5.10
CA TYR A 105 -4.31 14.08 -5.12
C TYR A 105 -3.38 13.16 -5.92
N GLN A 106 -2.99 13.56 -7.13
CA GLN A 106 -2.03 12.83 -7.98
C GLN A 106 -0.67 12.64 -7.30
N GLU A 107 -0.14 13.65 -6.63
CA GLU A 107 1.13 13.56 -5.91
C GLU A 107 1.05 12.56 -4.75
N LYS A 108 -0.04 12.61 -3.97
CA LYS A 108 -0.30 11.66 -2.86
C LYS A 108 -0.44 10.23 -3.38
N GLN A 109 -1.13 10.01 -4.51
CA GLN A 109 -1.21 8.69 -5.16
C GLN A 109 0.18 8.17 -5.55
N LYS A 110 1.01 8.99 -6.22
CA LYS A 110 2.37 8.62 -6.61
C LYS A 110 3.25 8.27 -5.40
N LYS A 111 3.15 9.02 -4.31
CA LYS A 111 3.88 8.76 -3.05
C LYS A 111 3.45 7.44 -2.40
N ALA A 112 2.15 7.12 -2.43
CA ALA A 112 1.65 5.85 -1.93
C ALA A 112 2.16 4.65 -2.76
N ASP A 113 2.15 4.78 -4.09
CA ASP A 113 2.63 3.75 -5.01
C ASP A 113 4.15 3.54 -4.94
N SER A 114 4.93 4.62 -4.84
CA SER A 114 6.39 4.54 -4.69
C SER A 114 6.80 3.88 -3.37
N SER A 115 6.11 4.20 -2.28
CA SER A 115 6.31 3.58 -0.96
C SER A 115 6.01 2.07 -1.00
N ARG A 116 5.00 1.67 -1.75
CA ARG A 116 4.64 0.25 -1.95
C ARG A 116 5.72 -0.51 -2.74
N LYS A 117 6.29 0.10 -3.78
CA LYS A 117 7.40 -0.49 -4.56
C LYS A 117 8.67 -0.64 -3.70
N LYS A 118 9.02 0.37 -2.90
CA LYS A 118 10.21 0.35 -2.03
C LYS A 118 10.10 -0.70 -0.91
N GLY A 119 8.90 -0.97 -0.40
CA GLY A 119 8.65 -2.01 0.60
C GLY A 119 8.76 -3.45 0.09
N HIS A 120 8.61 -3.67 -1.22
CA HIS A 120 8.77 -4.99 -1.85
C HIS A 120 10.23 -5.35 -2.18
N GLY A 121 11.16 -4.39 -2.11
CA GLY A 121 12.59 -4.60 -2.39
C GLY A 121 13.45 -4.92 -1.15
N ARG A 122 12.86 -5.08 0.04
CA ARG A 122 13.54 -5.61 1.23
C ARG A 122 13.14 -7.07 1.44
N LYS A 123 13.76 -7.95 0.66
CA LYS A 123 13.93 -9.36 0.98
C LYS A 123 15.42 -9.67 0.83
#